data_AF-A0A2B7WFF1-F1
#
_entry.id   AF-A0A2B7WFF1-F1
#
_cell.length_a   1.000
_cell.length_b   1.000
_cell.length_c   1.000
_cell.angle_alpha   90.00
_cell.angle_beta   90.00
_cell.angle_gamma   90.00
#
_symmetry.space_group_name_H-M   'P 1'
#
loop_
_entity.id
_entity.type
_entity.pdbx_description
1 polymer ?
#
loop_
_entity_poly.entity_id
_entity_poly.type
_entity_poly.pdbx_seq_one_letter_code
_entity_poly.pdbx_strand_id
1 'polypeptide(L)'
;MALGFAHRRSPMCKINLLPLTSTPWASNWNSISKPRSKCDKDKLSDEAKHPEDMKSATVGKMDALPVELMFMLMRYLDLKSAGNFRLVNRKFNESTEDCHEHKSLKKYASQTLTVIRRTGVASAFSLQQLYAELTQPFCRGCDSFGPFIFLPTAQRCCDRCLGGKYQLKAMPVNLVQDALAVSRYSVEKNLPVVRSPSTLMWRARNLVSAAEAGRFAIKKHGSWDGVETALIQNHAKSAFLDQNGGRMRSAALQMNSDSHTGSWLRYISGSYRYKYSFAGWKDYAATELPFWIPGKDKSESAIYCSACHFRRCLKSTYDGEPLFGRRDIEAFTLDTIPRHFETCQWLRMGYTPEVRNNFRYLEDLGPDFLVDEDGREVDTSLR
;
A
#
# COMPACT_ATOMS: atom_id res chain seq x y z
N MET A 1 14.49 34.92 4.92
CA MET A 1 15.55 33.99 5.28
C MET A 1 14.97 32.96 6.24
N ALA A 2 14.38 31.89 5.68
CA ALA A 2 13.48 30.99 6.39
C ALA A 2 14.14 29.64 6.67
N LEU A 3 14.91 29.59 7.75
CA LEU A 3 15.38 28.38 8.42
C LEU A 3 14.22 27.72 9.16
N GLY A 4 14.09 26.39 9.13
CA GLY A 4 12.99 25.71 9.82
C GLY A 4 13.29 24.27 10.23
N PHE A 5 12.55 23.81 11.24
CA PHE A 5 12.61 22.42 11.69
C PHE A 5 11.68 21.53 10.87
N ALA A 6 12.24 20.43 10.40
CA ALA A 6 11.52 19.40 9.68
C ALA A 6 11.83 18.01 10.27
N HIS A 7 11.02 17.03 9.93
CA HIS A 7 11.29 15.64 10.26
C HIS A 7 10.88 14.74 9.10
N ARG A 8 11.47 13.54 9.09
CA ARG A 8 11.00 12.41 8.29
C ARG A 8 10.13 11.55 9.18
N ARG A 9 9.06 10.99 8.64
CA ARG A 9 8.31 9.97 9.37
C ARG A 9 9.15 8.69 9.40
N SER A 10 9.06 7.93 10.49
CA SER A 10 9.49 6.53 10.43
C SER A 10 8.73 5.83 9.31
N PRO A 11 9.32 4.86 8.58
CA PRO A 11 8.70 4.24 7.42
C PRO A 11 7.24 3.86 7.68
N MET A 12 6.32 4.60 7.07
CA MET A 12 4.90 4.44 7.33
C MET A 12 4.28 3.55 6.25
N CYS A 13 3.75 2.40 6.67
CA CYS A 13 2.72 1.75 5.91
C CYS A 13 1.37 2.35 6.33
N LYS A 14 0.72 3.12 5.46
CA LYS A 14 -0.71 3.50 5.59
C LYS A 14 -1.63 2.41 5.04
N ILE A 15 -1.21 1.17 5.27
CA ILE A 15 -2.09 0.03 5.40
C ILE A 15 -2.31 -0.05 6.91
N ASN A 16 -3.31 -0.72 7.45
CA ASN A 16 -3.31 -1.07 8.88
C ASN A 16 -2.17 -2.09 9.21
N LEU A 17 -0.98 -1.89 8.67
CA LEU A 17 0.27 -2.45 9.10
C LEU A 17 0.79 -1.49 10.17
N LEU A 18 0.79 -1.92 11.42
CA LEU A 18 1.63 -1.31 12.44
C LEU A 18 3.02 -1.00 11.85
N PRO A 19 3.71 0.05 12.32
CA PRO A 19 5.10 0.26 11.97
C PRO A 19 5.83 -1.08 12.15
N LEU A 20 6.50 -1.55 11.09
CA LEU A 20 7.22 -2.82 11.07
C LEU A 20 8.40 -2.85 12.06
N THR A 21 8.51 -1.88 12.95
CA THR A 21 9.57 -1.69 13.94
C THR A 21 9.50 -2.69 15.09
N SER A 22 8.38 -3.39 15.31
CA SER A 22 8.24 -4.35 16.43
C SER A 22 8.15 -5.83 16.04
N THR A 23 8.30 -6.19 14.75
CA THR A 23 8.39 -7.60 14.35
C THR A 23 9.84 -8.00 14.02
N PRO A 24 10.40 -9.07 14.62
CA PRO A 24 11.76 -9.58 14.33
C PRO A 24 11.99 -10.06 12.87
N TRP A 25 11.01 -9.87 11.99
CA TRP A 25 10.99 -10.37 10.61
C TRP A 25 11.00 -9.23 9.59
N ALA A 26 11.79 -8.19 9.88
CA ALA A 26 12.39 -7.31 8.87
C ALA A 26 13.37 -8.12 7.98
N SER A 27 12.89 -9.22 7.42
CA SER A 27 13.63 -10.09 6.52
C SER A 27 13.79 -9.32 5.22
N ASN A 28 14.92 -8.64 5.16
CA ASN A 28 15.68 -8.15 4.03
C ASN A 28 15.29 -8.88 2.73
N TRP A 29 15.19 -8.17 1.60
CA TRP A 29 15.03 -8.79 0.27
C TRP A 29 16.06 -9.92 0.04
N ASN A 30 17.23 -9.79 0.68
CA ASN A 30 18.32 -10.77 0.69
C ASN A 30 18.02 -12.10 1.42
N SER A 31 16.99 -12.17 2.25
CA SER A 31 16.65 -13.40 3.00
C SER A 31 15.94 -14.45 2.13
N ILE A 32 15.41 -14.04 0.98
CA ILE A 32 14.86 -14.93 -0.06
C ILE A 32 15.88 -15.13 -1.20
N SER A 33 16.96 -14.32 -1.21
CA SER A 33 18.12 -14.53 -2.07
C SER A 33 19.20 -15.41 -1.43
N LYS A 34 18.95 -16.07 -0.30
CA LYS A 34 19.83 -17.17 0.09
C LYS A 34 19.55 -18.32 -0.88
N PRO A 35 20.49 -18.71 -1.77
CA PRO A 35 20.42 -20.04 -2.34
C PRO A 35 20.28 -21.00 -1.16
N ARG A 36 19.37 -21.96 -1.29
CA ARG A 36 19.08 -23.04 -0.33
C ARG A 36 20.34 -23.38 0.46
N SER A 37 20.45 -22.88 1.70
CA SER A 37 21.66 -23.07 2.49
C SER A 37 21.70 -24.50 3.01
N LYS A 38 22.78 -25.23 2.66
CA LYS A 38 23.17 -26.55 3.15
C LYS A 38 22.13 -27.65 2.92
N CYS A 39 22.14 -28.24 1.72
CA CYS A 39 22.08 -29.71 1.68
C CYS A 39 23.45 -30.22 2.14
N ASP A 40 23.41 -31.22 3.01
CA ASP A 40 24.50 -31.96 3.63
C ASP A 40 25.78 -32.00 2.81
N LYS A 41 26.74 -31.17 3.21
CA LYS A 41 28.15 -31.40 2.89
C LYS A 41 28.68 -32.39 3.91
N ASP A 42 28.28 -33.64 3.78
CA ASP A 42 29.00 -34.78 4.32
C ASP A 42 28.62 -35.99 3.45
N LYS A 43 29.63 -36.57 2.80
CA LYS A 43 29.61 -37.75 1.92
C LYS A 43 29.27 -37.52 0.45
N LEU A 44 30.21 -36.93 -0.29
CA LEU A 44 30.61 -37.51 -1.58
C LEU A 44 32.12 -37.30 -1.74
N SER A 45 32.83 -38.42 -1.64
CA SER A 45 34.26 -38.60 -1.85
C SER A 45 34.69 -38.14 -3.24
N ASP A 46 35.86 -37.50 -3.27
CA ASP A 46 36.93 -37.62 -4.27
C ASP A 46 36.51 -38.02 -5.69
N GLU A 47 36.32 -37.01 -6.54
CA GLU A 47 36.67 -37.05 -7.97
C GLU A 47 36.65 -35.62 -8.52
N ALA A 48 37.83 -35.02 -8.64
CA ALA A 48 38.02 -33.71 -9.25
C ALA A 48 37.70 -33.79 -10.76
N LYS A 49 36.59 -33.17 -11.19
CA LYS A 49 36.29 -32.93 -12.61
C LYS A 49 36.71 -31.52 -13.01
N HIS A 50 37.30 -31.43 -14.20
CA HIS A 50 37.95 -30.27 -14.82
C HIS A 50 37.09 -28.98 -14.83
N PRO A 51 37.71 -27.78 -14.90
CA PRO A 51 37.02 -26.48 -14.86
C PRO A 51 36.18 -26.14 -16.12
N GLU A 52 36.14 -27.00 -17.13
CA GLU A 52 35.70 -26.60 -18.49
C GLU A 52 34.23 -26.94 -18.84
N ASP A 53 33.46 -27.56 -17.93
CA ASP A 53 32.10 -28.02 -18.21
C ASP A 53 30.98 -27.35 -17.39
N MET A 54 31.14 -26.08 -16.99
CA MET A 54 30.00 -25.32 -16.44
C MET A 54 29.11 -24.84 -17.59
N LYS A 55 28.32 -25.75 -18.18
CA LYS A 55 27.33 -25.46 -19.23
C LYS A 55 26.52 -24.22 -18.82
N SER A 56 26.71 -23.13 -19.56
CA SER A 56 25.95 -21.89 -19.37
C SER A 56 24.47 -22.20 -19.49
N ALA A 57 23.68 -21.77 -18.49
CA ALA A 57 22.24 -21.96 -18.51
C ALA A 57 21.64 -21.22 -19.72
N THR A 58 21.07 -21.96 -20.67
CA THR A 58 20.38 -21.41 -21.85
C THR A 58 19.01 -20.87 -21.48
N VAL A 59 18.57 -19.80 -22.16
CA VAL A 59 17.21 -19.25 -22.07
C VAL A 59 16.27 -19.96 -23.07
N GLY A 60 16.74 -21.04 -23.68
CA GLY A 60 16.02 -21.80 -24.71
C GLY A 60 15.80 -20.96 -25.95
N LYS A 61 14.59 -21.04 -26.52
CA LYS A 61 14.22 -20.27 -27.72
C LYS A 61 14.32 -18.74 -27.54
N MET A 62 14.31 -18.24 -26.30
CA MET A 62 14.47 -16.81 -26.04
C MET A 62 15.92 -16.34 -26.18
N ASP A 63 16.91 -17.24 -26.30
CA ASP A 63 18.29 -16.87 -26.66
C ASP A 63 18.39 -16.27 -28.07
N ALA A 64 17.36 -16.48 -28.92
CA ALA A 64 17.27 -15.86 -30.23
C ALA A 64 16.81 -14.38 -30.17
N LEU A 65 16.33 -13.90 -29.02
CA LEU A 65 15.89 -12.51 -28.87
C LEU A 65 17.10 -11.61 -28.56
N PRO A 66 17.22 -10.46 -29.24
CA PRO A 66 18.12 -9.39 -28.81
C PRO A 66 17.84 -8.98 -27.36
N VAL A 67 18.90 -8.59 -26.65
CA VAL A 67 18.82 -8.25 -25.22
C VAL A 67 17.86 -7.09 -24.96
N GLU A 68 17.73 -6.17 -25.91
CA GLU A 68 16.81 -5.04 -25.87
C GLU A 68 15.35 -5.51 -25.83
N LEU A 69 15.01 -6.52 -26.63
CA LEU A 69 13.66 -7.09 -26.62
C LEU A 69 13.40 -7.87 -25.33
N MET A 70 14.42 -8.53 -24.78
CA MET A 70 14.32 -9.18 -23.48
C MET A 70 14.00 -8.15 -22.38
N PHE A 71 14.74 -7.03 -22.35
CA PHE A 71 14.47 -5.94 -21.41
C PHE A 71 13.08 -5.35 -21.62
N MET A 72 12.66 -5.11 -22.86
CA MET A 72 11.29 -4.64 -23.16
C MET A 72 10.23 -5.58 -22.61
N LEU A 73 10.34 -6.89 -22.85
CA LEU A 73 9.40 -7.89 -22.32
C LEU A 73 9.36 -7.86 -20.79
N MET A 74 10.52 -7.81 -20.15
CA MET A 74 10.61 -7.75 -18.69
C MET A 74 9.90 -6.52 -18.10
N ARG A 75 9.96 -5.37 -18.76
CA ARG A 75 9.26 -4.14 -18.31
C ARG A 75 7.74 -4.32 -18.22
N TYR A 76 7.17 -5.15 -19.09
CA TYR A 76 5.73 -5.45 -19.12
C TYR A 76 5.31 -6.60 -18.20
N LEU A 77 6.25 -7.34 -17.62
CA LEU A 77 5.93 -8.35 -16.62
C LEU A 77 5.42 -7.69 -15.34
N ASP A 78 4.38 -8.29 -14.75
CA ASP A 78 3.98 -7.97 -13.40
C ASP A 78 5.06 -8.39 -12.39
N LEU A 79 5.07 -7.78 -11.19
CA LEU A 79 6.12 -8.02 -10.19
C LEU A 79 6.18 -9.49 -9.74
N LYS A 80 5.05 -10.20 -9.73
CA LYS A 80 5.01 -11.63 -9.39
C LYS A 80 5.65 -12.45 -10.51
N SER A 81 5.30 -12.17 -11.76
CA SER A 81 5.84 -12.83 -12.95
C SER A 81 7.34 -12.54 -13.11
N ALA A 82 7.80 -11.31 -12.88
CA ALA A 82 9.22 -10.97 -12.85
C ALA A 82 9.97 -11.71 -11.73
N GLY A 83 9.35 -11.84 -10.55
CA GLY A 83 9.89 -12.67 -9.46
C GLY A 83 10.03 -14.14 -9.86
N ASN A 84 9.03 -14.70 -10.53
CA ASN A 84 9.08 -16.08 -11.03
C ASN A 84 10.12 -16.26 -12.14
N PHE A 85 10.27 -15.28 -13.03
CA PHE A 85 11.23 -15.29 -14.13
C PHE A 85 12.66 -15.48 -13.62
N ARG A 86 13.01 -14.81 -12.52
CA ARG A 86 14.31 -14.95 -11.85
C ARG A 86 14.59 -16.36 -11.31
N LEU A 87 13.55 -17.13 -11.01
CA LEU A 87 13.68 -18.46 -10.43
C LEU A 87 13.83 -19.56 -11.48
N VAL A 88 13.67 -19.25 -12.77
CA VAL A 88 13.73 -20.24 -13.85
C VAL A 88 15.15 -20.78 -14.03
N ASN A 89 16.14 -19.91 -14.22
CA ASN A 89 17.56 -20.27 -14.31
C ASN A 89 18.48 -19.06 -14.04
N ARG A 90 19.80 -19.30 -14.05
CA ARG A 90 20.80 -18.26 -13.77
C ARG A 90 20.73 -17.08 -14.75
N LYS A 91 20.57 -17.34 -16.05
CA LYS A 91 20.58 -16.30 -17.10
C LYS A 91 19.34 -15.40 -17.05
N PHE A 92 18.17 -15.95 -16.73
CA PHE A 92 16.97 -15.16 -16.47
C PHE A 92 17.09 -14.31 -15.20
N ASN A 93 17.73 -14.83 -14.16
CA ASN A 93 18.03 -14.07 -12.96
C ASN A 93 18.96 -12.89 -13.27
N GLU A 94 20.08 -13.14 -13.96
CA GLU A 94 21.02 -12.11 -14.42
C GLU A 94 20.30 -11.03 -15.24
N SER A 95 19.53 -11.43 -16.26
CA SER A 95 18.76 -10.50 -17.10
C SER A 95 17.80 -9.63 -16.29
N THR A 96 17.13 -10.20 -15.28
CA THR A 96 16.21 -9.41 -14.44
C THR A 96 16.96 -8.46 -13.50
N GLU A 97 18.12 -8.87 -12.98
CA GLU A 97 18.96 -8.01 -12.13
C GLU A 97 19.61 -6.87 -12.94
N ASP A 98 19.87 -7.10 -14.24
CA ASP A 98 20.38 -6.09 -15.18
C ASP A 98 19.29 -5.15 -15.70
N CYS A 99 18.02 -5.54 -15.62
CA CYS A 99 16.89 -4.69 -15.98
C CYS A 99 16.85 -3.42 -15.10
N HIS A 100 16.99 -2.26 -15.73
CA HIS A 100 17.13 -0.97 -15.06
C HIS A 100 15.97 -0.65 -14.11
N GLU A 101 14.73 -0.90 -14.53
CA GLU A 101 13.53 -0.68 -13.71
C GLU A 101 13.53 -1.56 -12.46
N HIS A 102 13.82 -2.86 -12.63
CA HIS A 102 13.88 -3.79 -11.51
C HIS A 102 15.00 -3.40 -10.54
N LYS A 103 16.20 -3.08 -11.06
CA LYS A 103 17.35 -2.64 -10.26
C LYS A 103 17.05 -1.37 -9.46
N SER A 104 16.41 -0.38 -10.09
CA SER A 104 16.03 0.88 -9.46
C SER A 104 14.97 0.68 -8.37
N LEU A 105 13.92 -0.09 -8.66
CA LEU A 105 12.87 -0.41 -7.69
C LEU A 105 13.43 -1.18 -6.50
N LYS A 106 14.31 -2.15 -6.75
CA LYS A 106 14.98 -2.93 -5.70
C LYS A 106 15.89 -2.05 -4.83
N LYS A 107 16.60 -1.08 -5.42
CA LYS A 107 17.51 -0.17 -4.70
C LYS A 107 16.76 0.87 -3.88
N TYR A 108 15.75 1.53 -4.46
CA TYR A 108 15.11 2.72 -3.85
C TYR A 108 13.73 2.47 -3.23
N ALA A 109 13.06 1.38 -3.58
CA ALA A 109 11.68 1.10 -3.13
C ALA A 109 11.50 -0.33 -2.61
N SER A 110 12.56 -0.92 -2.02
CA SER A 110 12.55 -2.30 -1.49
C SER A 110 11.44 -2.54 -0.45
N GLN A 111 11.17 -1.54 0.40
CA GLN A 111 10.10 -1.60 1.38
C GLN A 111 8.73 -1.61 0.70
N THR A 112 8.51 -0.73 -0.29
CA THR A 112 7.29 -0.68 -1.10
C THR A 112 7.03 -2.02 -1.81
N LEU A 113 8.08 -2.61 -2.42
CA LEU A 113 7.99 -3.93 -3.07
C LEU A 113 7.60 -5.03 -2.08
N THR A 114 8.18 -4.99 -0.87
CA THR A 114 7.85 -5.94 0.20
C THR A 114 6.39 -5.84 0.60
N VAL A 115 5.88 -4.61 0.73
CA VAL A 115 4.49 -4.33 1.05
C VAL A 115 3.55 -4.81 -0.06
N ILE A 116 3.82 -4.47 -1.32
CA ILE A 116 3.05 -4.92 -2.49
C ILE A 116 2.94 -6.45 -2.54
N ARG A 117 4.05 -7.15 -2.25
CA ARG A 117 4.05 -8.61 -2.21
C ARG A 117 3.25 -9.16 -1.02
N ARG A 118 3.43 -8.59 0.18
CA ARG A 118 2.72 -9.04 1.40
C ARG A 118 1.21 -8.79 1.34
N THR A 119 0.79 -7.70 0.70
CA THR A 119 -0.63 -7.41 0.48
C THR A 119 -1.20 -8.16 -0.73
N GLY A 120 -0.35 -8.84 -1.50
CA GLY A 120 -0.77 -9.75 -2.56
C GLY A 120 -1.28 -9.06 -3.82
N VAL A 121 -0.84 -7.82 -4.09
CA VAL A 121 -1.13 -7.07 -5.32
C VAL A 121 0.03 -7.06 -6.32
N ALA A 122 1.06 -7.88 -6.09
CA ALA A 122 2.22 -7.97 -6.98
C ALA A 122 1.89 -8.40 -8.42
N SER A 123 0.78 -9.10 -8.65
CA SER A 123 0.34 -9.50 -9.99
C SER A 123 -0.54 -8.45 -10.68
N ALA A 124 -0.82 -7.32 -10.03
CA ALA A 124 -1.73 -6.31 -10.58
C ALA A 124 -1.01 -5.23 -11.42
N PHE A 125 0.30 -5.08 -11.26
CA PHE A 125 1.06 -3.96 -11.83
C PHE A 125 2.36 -4.44 -12.45
N SER A 126 2.70 -3.88 -13.61
CA SER A 126 3.96 -4.12 -14.29
C SER A 126 5.14 -3.44 -13.60
N LEU A 127 6.36 -3.93 -13.87
CA LEU A 127 7.60 -3.25 -13.49
C LEU A 127 7.63 -1.80 -14.01
N GLN A 128 7.24 -1.60 -15.27
CA GLN A 128 7.20 -0.27 -15.88
C GLN A 128 6.22 0.67 -15.17
N GLN A 129 5.03 0.19 -14.80
CA GLN A 129 4.03 1.01 -14.13
C GLN A 129 4.55 1.51 -12.78
N LEU A 130 5.12 0.61 -11.96
CA LEU A 130 5.64 1.00 -10.66
C LEU A 130 6.89 1.89 -10.78
N TYR A 131 7.75 1.62 -11.77
CA TYR A 131 8.91 2.45 -12.05
C TYR A 131 8.52 3.87 -12.48
N ALA A 132 7.50 4.02 -13.35
CA ALA A 132 7.01 5.33 -13.74
C ALA A 132 6.51 6.16 -12.55
N GLU A 133 5.90 5.51 -11.54
CA GLU A 133 5.53 6.18 -10.30
C GLU A 133 6.75 6.49 -9.42
N LEU A 134 7.81 5.67 -9.43
CA LEU A 134 9.06 5.93 -8.70
C LEU A 134 9.77 7.19 -9.24
N THR A 135 9.76 7.40 -10.56
CA THR A 135 10.51 8.47 -11.25
C THR A 135 9.75 9.79 -11.36
N GLN A 136 8.58 9.89 -10.74
CA GLN A 136 7.74 11.09 -10.78
C GLN A 136 7.38 11.49 -9.34
N PRO A 137 7.51 12.77 -8.93
CA PRO A 137 7.34 13.15 -7.52
C PRO A 137 5.90 13.53 -7.15
N PHE A 138 5.01 13.72 -8.12
CA PHE A 138 3.74 14.40 -7.92
C PHE A 138 2.59 13.42 -7.64
N CYS A 139 1.68 13.87 -6.79
CA CYS A 139 0.44 13.15 -6.53
C CYS A 139 -0.47 13.24 -7.77
N ARG A 140 -1.02 12.10 -8.22
CA ARG A 140 -1.95 12.03 -9.37
C ARG A 140 -3.28 12.76 -9.14
N GLY A 141 -3.58 13.07 -7.88
CA GLY A 141 -4.78 13.79 -7.47
C GLY A 141 -4.63 15.32 -7.48
N CYS A 142 -3.68 15.86 -6.72
CA CYS A 142 -3.32 17.27 -6.73
C CYS A 142 -1.81 17.34 -6.90
N ASP A 143 -1.30 18.19 -7.78
CA ASP A 143 0.11 18.23 -8.22
C ASP A 143 1.14 18.55 -7.11
N SER A 144 0.74 18.53 -5.84
CA SER A 144 1.60 18.45 -4.66
C SER A 144 2.49 17.20 -4.68
N PHE A 145 3.56 17.21 -3.87
CA PHE A 145 4.39 16.04 -3.66
C PHE A 145 3.57 14.85 -3.14
N GLY A 146 3.74 13.68 -3.78
CA GLY A 146 3.01 12.46 -3.48
C GLY A 146 3.91 11.43 -2.82
N PRO A 147 4.05 11.42 -1.48
CA PRO A 147 4.95 10.50 -0.78
C PRO A 147 4.45 9.05 -0.70
N PHE A 148 3.21 8.77 -1.12
CA PHE A 148 2.62 7.44 -1.01
C PHE A 148 2.28 6.87 -2.39
N ILE A 149 2.16 5.56 -2.47
CA ILE A 149 1.49 4.85 -3.56
C ILE A 149 0.24 4.17 -3.02
N PHE A 150 -0.90 4.43 -3.68
CA PHE A 150 -2.16 3.76 -3.39
C PHE A 150 -2.15 2.36 -4.04
N LEU A 151 -2.08 1.33 -3.20
CA LEU A 151 -1.86 -0.05 -3.61
C LEU A 151 -2.93 -0.63 -4.54
N PRO A 152 -4.23 -0.30 -4.44
CA PRO A 152 -5.23 -0.86 -5.35
C PRO A 152 -5.08 -0.44 -6.82
N THR A 153 -4.44 0.70 -7.10
CA THR A 153 -4.29 1.22 -8.49
C THR A 153 -2.85 1.56 -8.87
N ALA A 154 -1.90 1.38 -7.95
CA ALA A 154 -0.50 1.81 -8.10
C ALA A 154 -0.38 3.28 -8.54
N GLN A 155 -1.15 4.17 -7.91
CA GLN A 155 -1.10 5.61 -8.20
C GLN A 155 -0.40 6.34 -7.05
N ARG A 156 0.59 7.17 -7.38
CA ARG A 156 1.20 8.07 -6.40
C ARG A 156 0.19 9.09 -5.88
N CYS A 157 0.17 9.29 -4.56
CA CYS A 157 -0.76 10.18 -3.89
C CYS A 157 -0.15 10.89 -2.67
N CYS A 158 -0.74 12.04 -2.33
CA CYS A 158 -0.46 12.76 -1.09
C CYS A 158 -1.52 12.44 -0.03
N ASP A 159 -1.22 12.78 1.22
CA ASP A 159 -2.10 12.54 2.36
C ASP A 159 -3.49 13.16 2.18
N ARG A 160 -3.55 14.42 1.75
CA ARG A 160 -4.81 15.12 1.51
C ARG A 160 -5.68 14.42 0.46
N CYS A 161 -5.06 13.95 -0.62
CA CYS A 161 -5.80 13.25 -1.68
C CYS A 161 -6.24 11.85 -1.24
N LEU A 162 -5.42 11.15 -0.46
CA LEU A 162 -5.77 9.84 0.08
C LEU A 162 -6.97 9.92 1.07
N GLY A 163 -7.05 10.98 1.87
CA GLY A 163 -8.17 11.21 2.78
C GLY A 163 -9.42 11.79 2.11
N GLY A 164 -9.23 12.59 1.05
CA GLY A 164 -10.28 13.39 0.43
C GLY A 164 -10.86 12.83 -0.88
N LYS A 165 -10.02 12.34 -1.80
CA LYS A 165 -10.46 12.01 -3.16
C LYS A 165 -11.07 10.62 -3.24
N TYR A 166 -12.27 10.53 -3.82
CA TYR A 166 -12.99 9.26 -4.01
C TYR A 166 -12.18 8.21 -4.79
N GLN A 167 -11.39 8.64 -5.79
CA GLN A 167 -10.54 7.76 -6.61
C GLN A 167 -9.48 7.00 -5.80
N LEU A 168 -9.07 7.53 -4.64
CA LEU A 168 -8.05 6.97 -3.76
C LEU A 168 -8.64 6.39 -2.47
N LYS A 169 -9.95 6.08 -2.47
CA LYS A 169 -10.62 5.43 -1.33
C LYS A 169 -10.56 3.91 -1.46
N ALA A 170 -10.11 3.27 -0.40
CA ALA A 170 -10.23 1.84 -0.24
C ALA A 170 -11.61 1.46 0.29
N MET A 171 -12.16 0.34 -0.19
CA MET A 171 -13.42 -0.22 0.27
C MET A 171 -13.25 -1.71 0.56
N PRO A 172 -13.71 -2.21 1.72
CA PRO A 172 -13.79 -3.63 1.97
C PRO A 172 -14.63 -4.37 0.95
N VAL A 173 -14.15 -5.53 0.50
CA VAL A 173 -14.83 -6.38 -0.50
C VAL A 173 -16.25 -6.79 -0.05
N ASN A 174 -16.50 -6.93 1.25
CA ASN A 174 -17.85 -7.22 1.76
C ASN A 174 -18.80 -6.03 1.57
N LEU A 175 -18.33 -4.80 1.79
CA LEU A 175 -19.16 -3.61 1.57
C LEU A 175 -19.40 -3.36 0.08
N VAL A 176 -18.44 -3.72 -0.77
CA VAL A 176 -18.62 -3.68 -2.23
C VAL A 176 -19.78 -4.59 -2.67
N GLN A 177 -19.92 -5.77 -2.07
CA GLN A 177 -21.05 -6.66 -2.36
C GLN A 177 -22.38 -6.02 -1.97
N ASP A 178 -22.45 -5.54 -0.73
CA ASP A 178 -23.66 -4.96 -0.15
C ASP A 178 -24.10 -3.68 -0.89
N ALA A 179 -23.15 -2.91 -1.42
CA ALA A 179 -23.44 -1.59 -1.95
C ALA A 179 -23.38 -1.47 -3.47
N LEU A 180 -22.88 -2.46 -4.19
CA LEU A 180 -22.74 -2.42 -5.65
C LEU A 180 -23.34 -3.65 -6.35
N ALA A 181 -24.05 -4.53 -5.61
CA ALA A 181 -24.69 -5.73 -6.14
C ALA A 181 -23.73 -6.62 -6.99
N VAL A 182 -22.45 -6.67 -6.61
CA VAL A 182 -21.43 -7.50 -7.25
C VAL A 182 -21.01 -8.63 -6.31
N SER A 183 -20.80 -9.84 -6.81
CA SER A 183 -20.40 -10.95 -5.93
C SER A 183 -18.94 -10.85 -5.51
N ARG A 184 -18.61 -11.39 -4.33
CA ARG A 184 -17.23 -11.47 -3.83
C ARG A 184 -16.26 -12.04 -4.87
N TYR A 185 -16.64 -13.18 -5.46
CA TYR A 185 -15.86 -13.87 -6.47
C TYR A 185 -15.57 -12.97 -7.68
N SER A 186 -16.57 -12.22 -8.15
CA SER A 186 -16.41 -11.30 -9.28
C SER A 186 -15.40 -10.19 -8.94
N VAL A 187 -15.46 -9.64 -7.72
CA VAL A 187 -14.53 -8.62 -7.25
C VAL A 187 -13.11 -9.18 -7.15
N GLU A 188 -12.93 -10.31 -6.46
CA GLU A 188 -11.60 -10.90 -6.23
C GLU A 188 -10.94 -11.40 -7.52
N LYS A 189 -11.73 -11.75 -8.55
CA LYS A 189 -11.23 -12.17 -9.86
C LYS A 189 -10.87 -11.01 -10.78
N ASN A 190 -11.57 -9.88 -10.70
CA ASN A 190 -11.44 -8.80 -11.69
C ASN A 190 -10.74 -7.56 -11.16
N LEU A 191 -10.57 -7.41 -9.84
CA LEU A 191 -9.99 -6.22 -9.23
C LEU A 191 -8.75 -6.55 -8.40
N PRO A 192 -7.75 -5.66 -8.34
CA PRO A 192 -6.63 -5.79 -7.41
C PRO A 192 -7.11 -5.75 -5.95
N VAL A 193 -6.92 -6.86 -5.24
CA VAL A 193 -7.31 -7.00 -3.83
C VAL A 193 -6.09 -6.83 -2.92
N VAL A 194 -6.09 -5.76 -2.14
CA VAL A 194 -5.12 -5.51 -1.08
C VAL A 194 -5.53 -6.33 0.14
N ARG A 195 -4.76 -7.38 0.44
CA ARG A 195 -4.96 -8.21 1.63
C ARG A 195 -4.34 -7.52 2.84
N SER A 196 -5.12 -7.39 3.91
CA SER A 196 -4.58 -7.05 5.22
C SER A 196 -3.84 -8.25 5.79
N PRO A 197 -2.60 -8.10 6.29
CA PRO A 197 -1.92 -9.17 7.03
C PRO A 197 -2.75 -9.59 8.24
N SER A 198 -2.79 -10.91 8.49
CA SER A 198 -3.73 -11.57 9.40
C SER A 198 -3.50 -11.32 10.89
N THR A 199 -2.56 -10.44 11.25
CA THR A 199 -2.11 -10.21 12.64
C THR A 199 -3.12 -9.42 13.49
N LEU A 200 -4.19 -8.89 12.91
CA LEU A 200 -5.26 -8.21 13.64
C LEU A 200 -6.58 -8.98 13.49
N MET A 201 -6.85 -9.87 14.45
CA MET A 201 -8.00 -10.80 14.52
C MET A 201 -9.39 -10.20 14.25
N TRP A 202 -9.55 -8.87 14.26
CA TRP A 202 -10.86 -8.21 14.18
C TRP A 202 -11.03 -7.27 12.96
N ARG A 203 -9.98 -7.09 12.14
CA ARG A 203 -9.98 -6.09 11.05
C ARG A 203 -9.34 -6.55 9.74
N ALA A 204 -8.93 -7.81 9.62
CA ALA A 204 -8.42 -8.35 8.35
C ALA A 204 -9.53 -8.30 7.28
N ARG A 205 -9.53 -7.23 6.48
CA ARG A 205 -10.43 -7.08 5.34
C ARG A 205 -9.61 -7.01 4.06
N ASN A 206 -10.07 -7.75 3.07
CA ASN A 206 -9.67 -7.56 1.69
C ASN A 206 -10.21 -6.20 1.24
N LEU A 207 -9.31 -5.33 0.78
CA LEU A 207 -9.63 -3.99 0.33
C LEU A 207 -9.47 -3.89 -1.18
N VAL A 208 -10.32 -3.10 -1.82
CA VAL A 208 -10.23 -2.75 -3.25
C VAL A 208 -10.39 -1.24 -3.42
N SER A 209 -10.07 -0.71 -4.60
CA SER A 209 -10.40 0.68 -4.93
C SER A 209 -11.92 0.84 -5.06
N ALA A 210 -12.49 1.81 -4.34
CA ALA A 210 -13.91 2.15 -4.44
C ALA A 210 -14.27 2.58 -5.87
N ALA A 211 -13.40 3.35 -6.53
CA ALA A 211 -13.64 3.84 -7.89
C ALA A 211 -13.56 2.74 -8.95
N GLU A 212 -12.62 1.79 -8.82
CA GLU A 212 -12.57 0.62 -9.70
C GLU A 212 -13.76 -0.32 -9.46
N ALA A 213 -14.17 -0.51 -8.19
CA ALA A 213 -15.36 -1.28 -7.85
C ALA A 213 -16.64 -0.67 -8.44
N GLY A 214 -16.79 0.66 -8.36
CA GLY A 214 -17.89 1.38 -8.99
C GLY A 214 -17.90 1.21 -10.51
N ARG A 215 -16.75 1.41 -11.18
CA ARG A 215 -16.63 1.17 -12.64
C ARG A 215 -16.96 -0.26 -13.03
N PHE A 216 -16.50 -1.24 -12.26
CA PHE A 216 -16.81 -2.65 -12.48
C PHE A 216 -18.31 -2.94 -12.32
N ALA A 217 -18.96 -2.33 -11.33
CA ALA A 217 -20.40 -2.49 -11.11
C ALA A 217 -21.23 -1.88 -12.25
N ILE A 218 -20.87 -0.67 -12.71
CA ILE A 218 -21.51 -0.04 -13.88
C ILE A 218 -21.32 -0.94 -15.11
N LYS A 219 -20.12 -1.45 -15.36
CA LYS A 219 -19.86 -2.36 -16.50
C LYS A 219 -20.72 -3.63 -16.42
N LYS A 220 -20.98 -4.13 -15.21
CA LYS A 220 -21.78 -5.35 -15.01
C LYS A 220 -23.29 -5.10 -15.18
N HIS A 221 -23.79 -3.97 -14.68
CA HIS A 221 -25.23 -3.68 -14.60
C HIS A 221 -25.71 -2.64 -15.63
N GLY A 222 -24.81 -2.15 -16.48
CA GLY A 222 -25.08 -1.17 -17.55
C GLY A 222 -25.08 0.29 -17.08
N SER A 223 -25.66 0.58 -15.92
CA SER A 223 -25.77 1.94 -15.36
C SER A 223 -25.85 1.93 -13.84
N TRP A 224 -25.83 3.11 -13.21
CA TRP A 224 -26.10 3.23 -11.77
C TRP A 224 -27.54 2.83 -11.42
N ASP A 225 -28.52 3.14 -12.26
CA ASP A 225 -29.93 2.70 -12.07
C ASP A 225 -30.04 1.17 -12.12
N GLY A 226 -29.25 0.54 -12.99
CA GLY A 226 -29.12 -0.92 -13.04
C GLY A 226 -28.53 -1.50 -11.76
N VAL A 227 -27.51 -0.85 -11.18
CA VAL A 227 -26.94 -1.22 -9.88
C VAL A 227 -28.01 -1.12 -8.79
N GLU A 228 -28.76 -0.01 -8.74
CA GLU A 228 -29.81 0.20 -7.73
C GLU A 228 -30.93 -0.84 -7.86
N THR A 229 -31.38 -1.11 -9.08
CA THR A 229 -32.39 -2.15 -9.35
C THR A 229 -31.90 -3.52 -8.89
N ALA A 230 -30.65 -3.87 -9.17
CA ALA A 230 -30.06 -5.13 -8.72
C ALA A 230 -29.94 -5.21 -7.19
N LEU A 231 -29.62 -4.11 -6.52
CA LEU A 231 -29.63 -4.04 -5.06
C LEU A 231 -31.03 -4.29 -4.50
N ILE A 232 -32.05 -3.62 -5.03
CA ILE A 232 -33.46 -3.79 -4.61
C ILE A 232 -33.88 -5.26 -4.79
N GLN A 233 -33.55 -5.88 -5.93
CA GLN A 233 -33.85 -7.29 -6.19
C GLN A 233 -33.12 -8.23 -5.22
N ASN A 234 -31.85 -7.97 -4.93
CA ASN A 234 -31.09 -8.75 -3.94
C ASN A 234 -31.69 -8.63 -2.54
N HIS A 235 -32.10 -7.42 -2.14
CA HIS A 235 -32.78 -7.19 -0.86
C HIS A 235 -34.14 -7.90 -0.80
N ALA A 236 -34.96 -7.81 -1.85
CA ALA A 236 -36.24 -8.51 -1.93
C ALA A 236 -36.07 -10.04 -1.87
N LYS A 237 -35.08 -10.59 -2.59
CA LYS A 237 -34.75 -12.01 -2.56
C LYS A 237 -34.30 -12.46 -1.18
N SER A 238 -33.48 -11.64 -0.50
CA SER A 238 -32.98 -11.94 0.85
C SER A 238 -34.14 -11.91 1.86
N ALA A 239 -35.02 -10.92 1.78
CA ALA A 239 -36.22 -10.83 2.61
C ALA A 239 -37.17 -12.02 2.39
N PHE A 240 -37.35 -12.47 1.14
CA PHE A 240 -38.15 -13.65 0.82
C PHE A 240 -37.53 -14.94 1.39
N LEU A 241 -36.21 -15.11 1.27
CA LEU A 241 -35.49 -16.25 1.85
C LEU A 241 -35.56 -16.24 3.38
N ASP A 242 -35.49 -15.07 4.02
CA ASP A 242 -35.61 -14.95 5.47
C ASP A 242 -37.03 -15.24 5.97
N GLN A 243 -38.08 -14.80 5.27
CA GLN A 243 -39.45 -15.15 5.63
C GLN A 243 -39.71 -16.65 5.50
N ASN A 244 -39.19 -17.27 4.44
CA ASN A 244 -39.35 -18.71 4.23
C ASN A 244 -38.43 -19.55 5.14
N GLY A 245 -37.20 -19.10 5.38
CA GLY A 245 -36.27 -19.70 6.34
C GLY A 245 -36.75 -19.54 7.79
N GLY A 246 -37.39 -18.41 8.10
CA GLY A 246 -38.09 -18.15 9.35
C GLY A 246 -39.28 -19.07 9.52
N ARG A 247 -40.11 -19.26 8.48
CA ARG A 247 -41.18 -20.28 8.47
C ARG A 247 -40.66 -21.70 8.67
N MET A 248 -39.56 -22.07 8.02
CA MET A 248 -38.92 -23.38 8.23
C MET A 248 -38.31 -23.53 9.62
N ARG A 249 -37.76 -22.46 10.20
CA ARG A 249 -37.29 -22.43 11.60
C ARG A 249 -38.44 -22.48 12.59
N SER A 250 -39.56 -21.80 12.36
CA SER A 250 -40.77 -21.87 13.19
C SER A 250 -41.39 -23.28 13.12
N ALA A 251 -41.39 -23.91 11.95
CA ALA A 251 -41.80 -25.31 11.80
C ALA A 251 -40.82 -26.29 12.47
N ALA A 252 -39.50 -26.04 12.41
CA ALA A 252 -38.48 -26.85 13.08
C ALA A 252 -38.47 -26.66 14.60
N LEU A 253 -38.71 -25.44 15.10
CA LEU A 253 -38.83 -25.12 16.54
C LEU A 253 -40.12 -25.68 17.15
N GLN A 254 -41.14 -25.97 16.34
CA GLN A 254 -42.32 -26.74 16.75
C GLN A 254 -42.06 -28.25 16.80
N MET A 255 -40.94 -28.74 16.26
CA MET A 255 -40.63 -30.18 16.16
C MET A 255 -39.35 -30.63 16.88
N ASN A 256 -38.53 -29.73 17.44
CA ASN A 256 -37.42 -30.11 18.33
C ASN A 256 -36.96 -28.94 19.19
N SER A 257 -37.15 -29.05 20.50
CA SER A 257 -36.31 -28.37 21.48
C SER A 257 -34.95 -29.07 21.46
N ASP A 258 -33.93 -28.39 20.95
CA ASP A 258 -32.49 -28.68 21.08
C ASP A 258 -31.78 -28.69 19.72
N SER A 259 -31.30 -27.53 19.32
CA SER A 259 -29.96 -27.41 18.70
C SER A 259 -29.62 -25.95 18.45
N HIS A 260 -28.65 -25.47 19.23
CA HIS A 260 -27.95 -24.21 19.04
C HIS A 260 -27.12 -24.26 17.75
N THR A 261 -27.69 -23.97 16.58
CA THR A 261 -26.87 -23.56 15.42
C THR A 261 -27.63 -22.56 14.55
N GLY A 262 -26.96 -21.44 14.23
CA GLY A 262 -27.30 -20.66 13.03
C GLY A 262 -27.84 -19.25 13.27
N SER A 263 -26.97 -18.31 13.64
CA SER A 263 -27.25 -16.88 13.49
C SER A 263 -26.01 -16.08 13.13
N TRP A 264 -25.69 -16.02 11.83
CA TRP A 264 -24.71 -15.08 11.28
C TRP A 264 -25.26 -14.22 10.14
N LEU A 265 -26.48 -14.47 9.66
CA LEU A 265 -27.15 -13.58 8.70
C LEU A 265 -27.86 -12.45 9.46
N ARG A 266 -27.07 -11.56 10.04
CA ARG A 266 -27.58 -10.29 10.56
C ARG A 266 -27.86 -9.36 9.38
N TYR A 267 -29.14 -9.13 9.16
CA TYR A 267 -29.79 -7.94 8.63
C TYR A 267 -28.85 -6.72 8.57
N ILE A 268 -28.56 -6.22 7.37
CA ILE A 268 -27.89 -4.93 7.17
C ILE A 268 -28.82 -4.07 6.31
N SER A 269 -29.48 -3.10 6.95
CA SER A 269 -30.16 -2.02 6.26
C SER A 269 -29.13 -1.20 5.45
N GLY A 270 -29.32 -1.16 4.13
CA GLY A 270 -28.32 -0.68 3.17
C GLY A 270 -27.99 0.81 3.22
N SER A 271 -28.80 1.66 3.86
CA SER A 271 -28.60 3.12 3.81
C SER A 271 -27.73 3.69 4.94
N TYR A 272 -27.84 3.17 6.16
CA TYR A 272 -27.14 3.73 7.32
C TYR A 272 -25.67 3.30 7.43
N ARG A 273 -25.32 2.07 7.00
CA ARG A 273 -23.90 1.64 7.01
C ARG A 273 -23.07 2.31 5.93
N TYR A 274 -23.67 2.72 4.81
CA TYR A 274 -22.94 3.26 3.66
C TYR A 274 -22.21 4.56 4.00
N LYS A 275 -22.89 5.53 4.65
CA LYS A 275 -22.28 6.82 5.03
C LYS A 275 -21.18 6.69 6.09
N TYR A 276 -21.36 5.84 7.10
CA TYR A 276 -20.39 5.68 8.19
C TYR A 276 -19.23 4.73 7.85
N SER A 277 -19.42 3.81 6.89
CA SER A 277 -18.37 2.86 6.53
C SER A 277 -17.25 3.48 5.71
N PHE A 278 -17.54 4.42 4.78
CA PHE A 278 -16.48 5.07 3.99
C PHE A 278 -15.55 5.95 4.82
N ALA A 279 -16.05 6.54 5.92
CA ALA A 279 -15.23 7.35 6.80
C ALA A 279 -14.17 6.52 7.54
N GLY A 280 -14.48 5.27 7.88
CA GLY A 280 -13.57 4.36 8.59
C GLY A 280 -12.45 3.76 7.73
N TRP A 281 -12.48 3.96 6.41
CA TRP A 281 -11.46 3.47 5.46
C TRP A 281 -10.75 4.61 4.69
N LYS A 282 -10.77 5.82 5.23
CA LYS A 282 -9.90 6.92 4.76
C LYS A 282 -8.45 6.64 5.14
N ASP A 283 -7.50 7.03 4.30
CA ASP A 283 -6.05 6.85 4.53
C ASP A 283 -5.55 5.39 4.55
N TYR A 284 -6.28 4.45 3.94
CA TYR A 284 -5.88 3.04 3.89
C TYR A 284 -5.35 2.58 2.53
N ALA A 285 -4.71 1.41 2.55
CA ALA A 285 -4.19 0.71 1.39
C ALA A 285 -3.14 1.54 0.62
N ALA A 286 -2.35 2.35 1.33
CA ALA A 286 -1.23 3.06 0.77
C ALA A 286 0.07 2.74 1.51
N THR A 287 1.20 2.86 0.84
CA THR A 287 2.53 2.71 1.44
C THR A 287 3.45 3.79 0.92
N GLU A 288 4.50 4.11 1.67
CA GLU A 288 5.49 5.08 1.23
C GLU A 288 6.12 4.62 -0.10
N LEU A 289 6.30 5.58 -1.00
CA LEU A 289 7.07 5.42 -2.22
C LEU A 289 8.01 6.62 -2.35
N PRO A 290 9.32 6.43 -2.15
CA PRO A 290 10.31 7.49 -2.37
C PRO A 290 10.24 8.01 -3.80
N PHE A 291 10.69 9.24 -4.01
CA PHE A 291 10.91 9.78 -5.35
C PHE A 291 12.36 9.55 -5.74
N TRP A 292 12.61 8.75 -6.77
CA TRP A 292 13.95 8.59 -7.32
C TRP A 292 14.21 9.70 -8.34
N ILE A 293 15.34 10.40 -8.17
CA ILE A 293 15.74 11.48 -9.07
C ILE A 293 16.60 10.89 -10.20
N PRO A 294 16.10 10.89 -11.46
CA PRO A 294 16.89 10.41 -12.59
C PRO A 294 18.20 11.19 -12.70
N GLY A 295 19.31 10.48 -12.87
CA GLY A 295 20.64 11.08 -13.06
C GLY A 295 21.39 11.48 -11.78
N LYS A 296 20.75 11.54 -10.61
CA LYS A 296 21.44 11.83 -9.33
C LYS A 296 21.75 10.59 -8.48
N ASP A 297 21.31 9.40 -8.91
CA ASP A 297 21.44 8.12 -8.19
C ASP A 297 20.97 8.21 -6.70
N LYS A 298 20.03 9.12 -6.43
CA LYS A 298 19.49 9.42 -5.09
C LYS A 298 17.97 9.32 -5.11
N SER A 299 17.41 8.95 -3.95
CA SER A 299 15.97 8.99 -3.70
C SER A 299 15.66 9.94 -2.57
N GLU A 300 14.56 10.67 -2.70
CA GLU A 300 14.04 11.57 -1.68
C GLU A 300 12.79 10.96 -1.05
N SER A 301 12.82 10.86 0.27
CA SER A 301 11.66 10.54 1.10
C SER A 301 10.92 11.81 1.49
N ALA A 302 9.68 11.63 1.94
CA ALA A 302 8.82 12.71 2.41
C ALA A 302 9.39 13.44 3.62
N ILE A 303 9.35 14.77 3.56
CA ILE A 303 9.71 15.64 4.68
C ILE A 303 8.49 16.45 5.10
N TYR A 304 8.34 16.66 6.39
CA TYR A 304 7.21 17.37 6.96
C TYR A 304 7.70 18.50 7.86
N CYS A 305 7.04 19.65 7.79
CA CYS A 305 7.29 20.75 8.72
C CYS A 305 6.88 20.34 10.13
N SER A 306 7.84 20.37 11.07
CA SER A 306 7.64 19.88 12.44
C SER A 306 6.63 20.75 13.20
N ALA A 307 6.66 22.07 13.00
CA ALA A 307 5.69 22.99 13.60
C ALA A 307 4.25 22.70 13.12
N CYS A 308 4.06 22.48 11.82
CA CYS A 308 2.76 22.13 11.24
C CYS A 308 2.24 20.78 11.76
N HIS A 309 3.12 19.78 11.84
CA HIS A 309 2.76 18.46 12.33
C HIS A 309 2.39 18.52 13.82
N PHE A 310 3.21 19.15 14.63
CA PHE A 310 3.00 19.31 16.07
C PHE A 310 1.64 19.96 16.38
N ARG A 311 1.31 21.08 15.71
CA ARG A 311 0.02 21.74 15.91
C ARG A 311 -1.17 20.85 15.56
N ARG A 312 -1.06 20.06 14.50
CA ARG A 312 -2.11 19.11 14.09
C ARG A 312 -2.35 18.08 15.18
N CYS A 313 -1.29 17.57 15.80
CA CYS A 313 -1.38 16.62 16.89
C CYS A 313 -2.06 17.23 18.13
N LEU A 314 -1.72 18.47 18.50
CA LEU A 314 -2.39 19.17 19.60
C LEU A 314 -3.90 19.32 19.39
N LYS A 315 -4.34 19.75 18.20
CA LYS A 315 -5.78 19.85 17.91
C LYS A 315 -6.51 18.52 18.09
N SER A 316 -5.90 17.41 17.65
CA SER A 316 -6.50 16.08 17.80
C SER A 316 -6.66 15.65 19.25
N THR A 317 -5.73 16.02 20.14
CA THR A 317 -5.80 15.63 21.56
C THR A 317 -6.85 16.40 22.34
N TYR A 318 -7.11 17.68 22.01
CA TYR A 318 -8.07 18.51 22.74
C TYR A 318 -9.51 18.36 22.25
N ASP A 319 -9.71 18.10 20.95
CA ASP A 319 -11.06 18.04 20.37
C ASP A 319 -11.72 16.65 20.52
N GLY A 320 -11.07 15.68 21.18
CA GLY A 320 -11.57 14.31 21.34
C GLY A 320 -11.70 13.52 20.02
N GLU A 321 -11.18 14.06 18.93
CA GLU A 321 -11.24 13.46 17.60
C GLU A 321 -10.21 12.32 17.49
N PRO A 322 -10.60 11.13 16.98
CA PRO A 322 -9.71 9.98 16.95
C PRO A 322 -8.46 10.25 16.10
N LEU A 323 -7.29 9.99 16.70
CA LEU A 323 -5.92 10.14 16.13
C LEU A 323 -5.71 9.44 14.77
N PHE A 324 -6.61 8.54 14.37
CA PHE A 324 -6.44 7.64 13.24
C PHE A 324 -6.89 8.17 11.87
N GLY A 325 -7.49 9.37 11.78
CA GLY A 325 -8.31 9.71 10.61
C GLY A 325 -8.06 11.01 9.84
N ARG A 326 -7.15 11.91 10.25
CA ARG A 326 -6.93 13.19 9.54
C ARG A 326 -5.49 13.68 9.55
N ARG A 327 -4.59 12.87 9.02
CA ARG A 327 -3.17 13.23 8.84
C ARG A 327 -2.93 13.97 7.51
N ASP A 328 -3.77 14.94 7.15
CA ASP A 328 -3.60 15.80 5.95
C ASP A 328 -2.45 16.80 6.14
N ILE A 329 -1.25 16.30 6.41
CA ILE A 329 -0.06 17.13 6.51
C ILE A 329 0.60 17.09 5.15
N GLU A 330 0.86 18.29 4.63
CA GLU A 330 1.56 18.42 3.37
C GLU A 330 2.97 17.88 3.50
N ALA A 331 3.34 17.03 2.55
CA ALA A 331 4.68 16.51 2.42
C ALA A 331 5.45 17.36 1.43
N PHE A 332 6.74 17.49 1.69
CA PHE A 332 7.66 18.29 0.90
C PHE A 332 8.90 17.46 0.55
N THR A 333 9.61 17.91 -0.47
CA THR A 333 11.01 17.57 -0.70
C THR A 333 11.92 18.55 0.04
N LEU A 334 13.22 18.25 0.10
CA LEU A 334 14.22 19.18 0.61
C LEU A 334 14.20 20.52 -0.13
N ASP A 335 14.08 20.48 -1.47
CA ASP A 335 14.07 21.67 -2.31
C ASP A 335 12.80 22.54 -2.16
N THR A 336 11.70 21.97 -1.67
CA THR A 336 10.39 22.66 -1.64
C THR A 336 9.96 23.13 -0.26
N ILE A 337 10.49 22.53 0.82
CA ILE A 337 10.11 22.90 2.18
C ILE A 337 10.54 24.32 2.60
N PRO A 338 11.66 24.93 2.12
CA PRO A 338 12.02 26.28 2.54
C PRO A 338 10.96 27.33 2.18
N ARG A 339 10.35 27.22 1.00
CA ARG A 339 9.21 28.07 0.58
C ARG A 339 8.02 27.95 1.52
N HIS A 340 7.80 26.77 2.10
CA HIS A 340 6.76 26.60 3.12
C HIS A 340 7.12 27.35 4.42
N PHE A 341 8.38 27.33 4.85
CA PHE A 341 8.80 28.02 6.07
C PHE A 341 8.55 29.52 6.03
N GLU A 342 8.72 30.16 4.86
CA GLU A 342 8.42 31.58 4.68
C GLU A 342 6.99 31.95 5.06
N THR A 343 6.03 31.06 4.81
CA THR A 343 4.60 31.29 5.04
C THR A 343 4.05 30.51 6.25
N CYS A 344 4.89 29.74 6.94
CA CYS A 344 4.48 28.90 8.05
C CYS A 344 4.16 29.72 9.32
N GLN A 345 2.87 29.89 9.61
CA GLN A 345 2.40 30.60 10.81
C GLN A 345 2.90 29.95 12.11
N TRP A 346 2.97 28.61 12.16
CA TRP A 346 3.35 27.88 13.37
C TRP A 346 4.83 27.99 13.68
N LEU A 347 5.67 28.07 12.65
CA LEU A 347 7.09 28.34 12.83
C LEU A 347 7.29 29.75 13.40
N ARG A 348 6.55 30.75 12.90
CA ARG A 348 6.58 32.14 13.42
C ARG A 348 6.09 32.26 14.86
N MET A 349 5.31 31.31 15.36
CA MET A 349 4.86 31.26 16.76
C MET A 349 5.92 30.69 17.72
N GLY A 350 7.14 30.42 17.25
CA GLY A 350 8.26 30.01 18.12
C GLY A 350 8.29 28.52 18.43
N TYR A 351 7.93 27.66 17.47
CA TYR A 351 8.09 26.21 17.65
C TYR A 351 9.56 25.83 17.91
N THR A 352 9.82 25.04 18.95
CA THR A 352 11.12 24.42 19.21
C THR A 352 11.00 22.91 19.36
N PRO A 353 12.06 22.13 19.03
CA PRO A 353 12.03 20.67 19.17
C PRO A 353 11.76 20.19 20.60
N GLU A 354 12.18 20.93 21.64
CA GLU A 354 11.94 20.53 23.03
C GLU A 354 10.44 20.45 23.35
N VAL A 355 9.64 21.33 22.74
CA VAL A 355 8.18 21.33 22.91
C VAL A 355 7.58 20.02 22.40
N ARG A 356 8.15 19.41 21.34
CA ARG A 356 7.68 18.13 20.79
C ARG A 356 8.02 16.95 21.69
N ASN A 357 9.22 16.96 22.29
CA ASN A 357 9.73 15.86 23.12
C ASN A 357 8.90 15.63 24.40
N ASN A 358 8.13 16.63 24.83
CA ASN A 358 7.23 16.52 25.98
C ASN A 358 5.94 15.72 25.69
N PHE A 359 5.69 15.30 24.44
CA PHE A 359 4.47 14.60 24.06
C PHE A 359 4.73 13.14 23.66
N ARG A 360 4.38 12.21 24.57
CA ARG A 360 4.50 10.75 24.37
C ARG A 360 3.76 10.20 23.15
N TYR A 361 2.75 10.89 22.63
CA TYR A 361 1.94 10.43 21.49
C TYR A 361 2.60 10.71 20.12
N LEU A 362 3.84 11.19 20.08
CA LEU A 362 4.58 11.54 18.87
C LEU A 362 5.76 10.59 18.58
N GLU A 363 5.83 9.43 19.23
CA GLU A 363 6.90 8.43 19.06
C GLU A 363 7.05 7.92 17.60
N ASP A 364 5.99 8.01 16.79
CA ASP A 364 6.03 7.65 15.36
C ASP A 364 6.77 8.69 14.47
N LEU A 365 7.05 9.88 15.02
CA LEU A 365 7.77 10.94 14.31
C LEU A 365 9.27 10.75 14.47
N GLY A 366 10.00 10.74 13.35
CA GLY A 366 11.46 10.73 13.38
C GLY A 366 12.04 11.98 14.05
N PRO A 367 13.35 12.00 14.34
CA PRO A 367 14.01 13.16 14.93
C PRO A 367 13.81 14.40 14.07
N ASP A 368 13.71 15.56 14.73
CA ASP A 368 13.75 16.83 14.03
C ASP A 368 15.17 17.08 13.53
N PHE A 369 15.26 17.66 12.34
CA PHE A 369 16.49 18.21 11.77
C PHE A 369 16.21 19.61 11.23
N LEU A 370 17.27 20.39 11.11
CA LEU A 370 17.20 21.77 10.65
C LEU A 370 17.41 21.79 9.13
N VAL A 371 16.61 22.59 8.43
CA VAL A 371 16.73 22.78 6.99
C VAL A 371 16.98 24.26 6.71
N ASP A 372 18.03 24.53 5.94
CA ASP A 372 18.38 25.86 5.49
C ASP A 372 17.57 26.32 4.26
N GLU A 373 17.88 27.52 3.79
CA GLU A 373 17.19 28.15 2.67
C GLU A 373 17.50 27.50 1.32
N ASP A 374 18.65 26.84 1.22
CA ASP A 374 19.09 26.10 0.04
C ASP A 374 18.52 24.68 0.01
N GLY A 375 17.69 24.30 0.99
CA GLY A 375 17.13 22.96 1.11
C GLY A 375 18.13 21.92 1.60
N ARG A 376 19.16 22.32 2.34
CA ARG A 376 20.15 21.40 2.92
C ARG A 376 19.85 21.14 4.38
N GLU A 377 20.08 19.89 4.77
CA GLU A 377 20.03 19.49 6.18
C GLU A 377 21.27 20.02 6.89
N VAL A 378 21.05 20.82 7.93
CA VAL A 378 22.11 21.43 8.74
C VAL A 378 22.35 20.55 9.94
N ASP A 379 23.60 20.13 10.14
CA ASP A 379 23.99 19.35 11.30
C ASP A 379 23.98 20.23 12.56
N THR A 380 23.06 19.91 13.48
CA THR A 380 22.92 20.63 14.75
C THR A 380 23.78 20.04 15.87
N SER A 381 24.59 19.00 15.61
CA SER A 381 25.47 18.38 16.61
C SER A 381 26.73 19.17 16.96
N LEU A 382 26.93 20.34 16.34
CA LEU A 382 28.08 21.24 16.54
C LEU A 382 27.78 22.50 17.38
N ARG A 383 26.74 22.48 18.24
CA ARG A 383 26.44 23.60 19.16
C ARG A 383 26.44 23.18 20.61
#